data_AF-A0A653CWL9-F1
#
_entry.id   AF-A0A653CWL9-F1
#
_cell.length_a   1.000
_cell.length_b   1.000
_cell.length_c   1.000
_cell.angle_alpha   90.00
_cell.angle_beta   90.00
_cell.angle_gamma   90.00
#
_symmetry.space_group_name_H-M   'P 1'
#
loop_
_entity.id
_entity.type
_entity.pdbx_description
1 polymer ?
#
loop_
_entity_poly.entity_id
_entity_poly.type
_entity_poly.pdbx_seq_one_letter_code
_entity_poly.pdbx_strand_id
1 'polypeptide(L)'
;VNISCDTLCQSQIYVNFQNRSPSNLFFVFIFKHIFVYFRGYKMANKKCMKHIFARMIFDSRGNPTVEVDLITDLGLFRAAVPSGASTGIHEALELRDEILTDYHGKGVSKAISNINDIIAPELLKKEFDVTQQREIDEFMMELDGTPNLSRFGANAILGISLVVCKAGAAKRGVPLYKHIADLAGNTTLILPVPAFNVINGGSHAGNKLAMQEFMILPTGATSFTEAMKMGSETYHHLKNVIKAKSAVALRMVVLEPYNREPDNITYGCLHIYNTGNSVFWKSPK
;
A
#
# COMPACT_ATOMS: atom_id res chain seq x y z
N VAL A 1 -24.32 -34.64 -25.21
CA VAL A 1 -24.48 -33.19 -25.48
C VAL A 1 -24.18 -32.46 -24.18
N ASN A 2 -23.17 -31.59 -24.24
CA ASN A 2 -22.63 -30.64 -23.25
C ASN A 2 -21.93 -31.18 -21.98
N ILE A 3 -20.69 -30.70 -21.82
CA ILE A 3 -19.66 -31.08 -20.84
C ILE A 3 -19.22 -29.83 -20.05
N SER A 4 -19.00 -30.04 -18.74
CA SER A 4 -18.13 -29.31 -17.79
C SER A 4 -18.51 -27.87 -17.42
N CYS A 5 -18.20 -27.37 -16.22
CA CYS A 5 -17.15 -27.76 -15.29
C CYS A 5 -17.56 -27.32 -13.89
N ASP A 6 -17.76 -28.25 -12.96
CA ASP A 6 -17.66 -27.99 -11.53
C ASP A 6 -17.61 -29.32 -10.77
N THR A 7 -17.00 -29.29 -9.58
CA THR A 7 -16.98 -30.36 -8.56
C THR A 7 -15.99 -31.52 -8.76
N LEU A 8 -14.69 -31.26 -8.57
CA LEU A 8 -13.78 -32.28 -8.04
C LEU A 8 -13.88 -32.28 -6.51
N CYS A 9 -14.96 -32.92 -6.05
CA CYS A 9 -15.17 -33.31 -4.66
C CYS A 9 -14.27 -34.50 -4.31
N GLN A 10 -13.84 -34.54 -3.05
CA GLN A 10 -13.08 -35.62 -2.44
C GLN A 10 -13.70 -37.00 -2.71
N SER A 11 -12.93 -37.92 -3.29
CA SER A 11 -13.22 -39.35 -3.23
C SER A 11 -12.05 -40.08 -2.59
N GLN A 12 -12.14 -40.27 -1.26
CA GLN A 12 -11.35 -41.25 -0.53
C GLN A 12 -11.75 -42.65 -1.00
N ILE A 13 -10.88 -43.32 -1.75
CA ILE A 13 -11.03 -44.74 -2.08
C ILE A 13 -10.31 -45.54 -0.99
N TYR A 14 -11.08 -46.15 -0.09
CA TYR A 14 -10.62 -47.23 0.78
C TYR A 14 -10.60 -48.53 -0.04
N VAL A 15 -9.42 -49.12 -0.28
CA VAL A 15 -9.30 -50.49 -0.81
C VAL A 15 -8.73 -51.39 0.28
N ASN A 16 -9.55 -52.36 0.69
CA ASN A 16 -9.23 -53.37 1.69
C ASN A 16 -8.39 -54.49 1.03
N PHE A 17 -7.17 -54.73 1.51
CA PHE A 17 -6.28 -55.75 0.97
C PHE A 17 -6.51 -57.10 1.66
N GLN A 18 -7.37 -57.95 1.08
CA GLN A 18 -7.35 -59.39 1.33
C GLN A 18 -7.42 -60.15 0.01
N ASN A 19 -6.25 -60.50 -0.53
CA ASN A 19 -5.90 -61.76 -1.20
C ASN A 19 -4.68 -61.55 -2.11
N ARG A 20 -3.60 -62.26 -1.79
CA ARG A 20 -2.37 -62.29 -2.58
C ARG A 20 -2.53 -63.32 -3.69
N SER A 21 -2.41 -62.89 -4.95
CA SER A 21 -2.00 -63.76 -6.05
C SER A 21 -0.85 -63.10 -6.84
N PRO A 22 0.05 -63.87 -7.47
CA PRO A 22 1.34 -63.35 -7.99
C PRO A 22 1.24 -62.58 -9.31
N SER A 23 0.04 -62.38 -9.89
CA SER A 23 -0.12 -61.78 -11.22
C SER A 23 -0.23 -60.25 -11.23
N ASN A 24 -0.13 -59.57 -10.08
CA ASN A 24 -0.30 -58.12 -9.98
C ASN A 24 0.98 -57.29 -10.11
N LEU A 25 2.12 -57.88 -10.48
CA LEU A 25 3.37 -57.13 -10.66
C LEU A 25 3.37 -56.24 -11.91
N PHE A 26 2.51 -56.52 -12.89
CA PHE A 26 2.41 -55.73 -14.12
C PHE A 26 1.58 -54.45 -13.96
N PHE A 27 0.61 -54.44 -13.05
CA PHE A 27 -0.29 -53.30 -12.85
C PHE A 27 0.29 -52.20 -11.96
N VAL A 28 1.24 -52.53 -11.09
CA VAL A 28 1.91 -51.56 -10.20
C VAL A 28 2.96 -50.71 -10.95
N PHE A 29 3.48 -51.20 -12.08
CA PHE A 29 4.46 -50.46 -12.88
C PHE A 29 3.84 -49.32 -13.70
N ILE A 30 2.61 -49.49 -14.21
CA ILE A 30 1.95 -48.45 -15.02
C ILE A 30 1.49 -47.26 -14.16
N PHE A 31 1.02 -47.50 -12.93
CA PHE A 31 0.62 -46.41 -12.03
C PHE A 31 1.81 -45.63 -11.45
N LYS A 32 2.97 -46.27 -11.26
CA LYS A 32 4.19 -45.54 -10.85
C LYS A 32 4.74 -44.64 -11.94
N HIS A 33 4.63 -45.01 -13.22
CA HIS A 33 5.10 -44.16 -14.32
C HIS A 33 4.14 -43.01 -14.66
N ILE A 34 2.83 -43.18 -14.48
CA ILE A 34 1.85 -42.10 -14.69
C ILE A 34 1.94 -41.06 -13.56
N PHE A 35 2.18 -41.46 -12.31
CA PHE A 35 2.30 -40.52 -11.18
C PHE A 35 3.63 -39.76 -11.13
N VAL A 36 4.68 -40.29 -11.76
CA VAL A 36 5.97 -39.59 -11.89
C VAL A 36 5.94 -38.53 -13.00
N TYR A 37 5.01 -38.62 -13.95
CA TYR A 37 4.91 -37.64 -15.04
C TYR A 37 4.19 -36.33 -14.65
N PHE A 38 3.46 -36.30 -13.53
CA PHE A 38 2.80 -35.08 -13.03
C PHE A 38 3.61 -34.29 -12.00
N ARG A 39 4.82 -34.72 -11.67
CA ARG A 39 5.68 -34.07 -10.67
C ARG A 39 6.69 -33.07 -11.26
N GLY A 40 6.53 -32.74 -12.54
CA GLY A 40 7.49 -31.97 -13.33
C GLY A 40 6.93 -30.79 -14.12
N TYR A 41 5.64 -30.43 -13.99
CA TYR A 41 5.19 -29.11 -14.46
C TYR A 41 5.52 -28.08 -13.37
N LYS A 42 6.80 -27.69 -13.29
CA LYS A 42 7.11 -26.32 -12.89
C LYS A 42 6.31 -25.46 -13.85
N MET A 43 5.20 -24.89 -13.39
CA MET A 43 4.54 -23.81 -14.10
C MET A 43 5.62 -22.74 -14.25
N ALA A 44 6.23 -22.69 -15.43
CA ALA A 44 6.93 -21.52 -15.90
C ALA A 44 5.86 -20.44 -15.98
N ASN A 45 5.58 -19.80 -14.84
CA ASN A 45 4.62 -18.71 -14.73
C ASN A 45 5.28 -17.48 -15.35
N LYS A 46 5.38 -17.55 -16.68
CA LYS A 46 6.06 -16.60 -17.53
C LYS A 46 5.06 -15.50 -17.86
N LYS A 47 4.89 -14.59 -16.90
CA LYS A 47 4.77 -13.14 -17.12
C LYS A 47 4.62 -12.40 -15.78
N CYS A 48 5.76 -11.82 -15.40
CA CYS A 48 5.87 -10.65 -14.54
C CYS A 48 5.17 -9.46 -15.21
N MET A 49 4.66 -8.51 -14.41
CA MET A 49 4.20 -7.16 -14.77
C MET A 49 3.86 -6.93 -16.26
N LYS A 50 2.59 -6.70 -16.60
CA LYS A 50 2.17 -6.49 -17.99
C LYS A 50 2.24 -5.04 -18.42
N HIS A 51 1.85 -4.13 -17.53
CA HIS A 51 1.78 -2.71 -17.84
C HIS A 51 1.86 -1.90 -16.54
N ILE A 52 2.61 -0.80 -16.58
CA ILE A 52 2.73 0.18 -15.50
C ILE A 52 2.32 1.53 -16.09
N PHE A 53 1.46 2.26 -15.40
CA PHE A 53 0.99 3.56 -15.84
C PHE A 53 0.81 4.51 -14.66
N ALA A 54 1.35 5.71 -14.77
CA ALA A 54 1.25 6.77 -13.79
C ALA A 54 0.33 7.90 -14.25
N ARG A 55 -0.35 8.52 -13.29
CA ARG A 55 -1.19 9.71 -13.48
C ARG A 55 -1.06 10.68 -12.31
N MET A 56 -1.52 11.90 -12.54
CA MET A 56 -1.65 12.92 -11.49
C MET A 56 -2.99 12.73 -10.78
N ILE A 57 -2.94 12.77 -9.45
CA ILE A 57 -4.11 12.89 -8.57
C ILE A 57 -3.85 14.01 -7.55
N PHE A 58 -4.77 14.27 -6.63
CA PHE A 58 -4.62 15.31 -5.61
C PHE A 58 -4.53 14.71 -4.20
N ASP A 59 -3.58 15.23 -3.40
CA ASP A 59 -3.41 14.86 -2.00
C ASP A 59 -4.51 15.48 -1.11
N SER A 60 -4.49 15.17 0.18
CA SER A 60 -5.46 15.69 1.15
C SER A 60 -5.36 17.21 1.39
N ARG A 61 -4.38 17.90 0.80
CA ARG A 61 -4.22 19.36 0.84
C ARG A 61 -4.54 20.00 -0.51
N GLY A 62 -5.02 19.23 -1.48
CA GLY A 62 -5.32 19.68 -2.84
C GLY A 62 -4.07 19.94 -3.69
N ASN A 63 -2.89 19.43 -3.31
CA ASN A 63 -1.69 19.52 -4.17
C ASN A 63 -1.61 18.29 -5.09
N PRO A 64 -1.08 18.44 -6.31
CA PRO A 64 -0.80 17.30 -7.18
C PRO A 64 0.10 16.26 -6.50
N THR A 65 -0.14 14.98 -6.76
CA THR A 65 0.74 13.86 -6.42
C THR A 65 0.62 12.72 -7.44
N VAL A 66 1.52 11.75 -7.35
CA VAL A 66 1.64 10.63 -8.27
C VAL A 66 0.77 9.45 -7.82
N GLU A 67 0.00 8.88 -8.74
CA GLU A 67 -0.64 7.58 -8.61
C GLU A 67 -0.15 6.64 -9.69
N VAL A 68 0.16 5.39 -9.32
CA VAL A 68 0.68 4.36 -10.23
C VAL A 68 -0.25 3.15 -10.23
N ASP A 69 -0.60 2.70 -11.43
CA ASP A 69 -1.25 1.44 -11.69
C ASP A 69 -0.24 0.41 -12.18
N LEU A 70 -0.38 -0.83 -11.71
CA LEU A 70 0.31 -2.00 -12.23
C LEU A 70 -0.71 -3.07 -12.60
N ILE A 71 -0.67 -3.51 -13.85
CA ILE A 71 -1.51 -4.60 -14.36
C ILE A 71 -0.68 -5.88 -14.39
N THR A 72 -1.19 -6.95 -13.80
CA THR A 72 -0.63 -8.30 -13.87
C THR A 72 -1.68 -9.30 -14.35
N ASP A 73 -1.35 -10.60 -14.39
CA ASP A 73 -2.35 -11.66 -14.60
C ASP A 73 -3.43 -11.71 -13.51
N LEU A 74 -3.16 -11.13 -12.34
CA LEU A 74 -4.09 -11.12 -11.19
C LEU A 74 -5.02 -9.91 -11.19
N GLY A 75 -4.85 -8.96 -12.11
CA GLY A 75 -5.65 -7.75 -12.22
C GLY A 75 -4.85 -6.46 -12.05
N LEU A 76 -5.56 -5.39 -11.72
CA LEU A 76 -5.02 -4.05 -11.54
C LEU A 76 -4.74 -3.77 -10.07
N PHE A 77 -3.51 -3.32 -9.79
CA PHE A 77 -3.07 -2.83 -8.49
C PHE A 77 -2.80 -1.34 -8.61
N ARG A 78 -3.03 -0.60 -7.52
CA ARG A 78 -2.91 0.87 -7.50
C ARG A 78 -2.26 1.37 -6.22
N ALA A 79 -1.36 2.32 -6.34
CA ALA A 79 -0.76 3.03 -5.21
C ALA A 79 -0.65 4.52 -5.49
N ALA A 80 -0.95 5.33 -4.48
CA ALA A 80 -0.78 6.77 -4.48
C ALA A 80 0.36 7.14 -3.53
N VAL A 81 1.14 8.16 -3.90
CA VAL A 81 2.29 8.61 -3.12
C VAL A 81 1.88 9.80 -2.26
N PRO A 82 2.13 9.80 -0.95
CA PRO A 82 1.90 10.98 -0.13
C PRO A 82 2.93 12.06 -0.46
N SER A 83 2.51 13.33 -0.45
CA SER A 83 3.44 14.43 -0.62
C SER A 83 4.20 14.72 0.68
N GLY A 84 5.52 14.81 0.58
CA GLY A 84 6.37 15.29 1.66
C GLY A 84 6.16 16.79 1.90
N ALA A 85 6.47 17.25 3.10
CA ALA A 85 6.63 18.68 3.40
C ALA A 85 8.03 19.00 3.94
N SER A 86 8.84 17.96 4.21
CA SER A 86 10.16 18.07 4.78
C SER A 86 11.19 18.17 3.66
N THR A 87 11.99 19.23 3.68
CA THR A 87 13.10 19.50 2.77
C THR A 87 14.42 19.10 3.43
N GLY A 88 14.43 18.01 4.19
CA GLY A 88 15.63 17.56 4.88
C GLY A 88 16.77 17.36 3.88
N ILE A 89 17.94 17.94 4.17
CA ILE A 89 19.13 17.86 3.29
C ILE A 89 19.61 16.42 3.00
N HIS A 90 19.11 15.44 3.76
CA HIS A 90 19.43 14.03 3.63
C HIS A 90 18.23 13.18 3.17
N GLU A 91 17.09 13.79 2.86
CA GLU A 91 15.90 13.08 2.42
C GLU A 91 15.94 12.79 0.91
N ALA A 92 15.25 11.73 0.50
CA ALA A 92 15.00 11.47 -0.90
C ALA A 92 14.10 12.58 -1.48
N LEU A 93 14.43 13.07 -2.67
CA LEU A 93 13.86 14.32 -3.19
C LEU A 93 12.58 14.04 -4.00
N GLU A 94 11.46 14.59 -3.55
CA GLU A 94 10.23 14.61 -4.35
C GLU A 94 10.43 15.52 -5.57
N LEU A 95 10.22 14.98 -6.78
CA LEU A 95 10.34 15.78 -8.00
C LEU A 95 9.05 16.55 -8.27
N ARG A 96 9.17 17.89 -8.35
CA ARG A 96 8.11 18.83 -8.70
C ARG A 96 8.44 19.54 -10.01
N ASP A 97 7.42 20.05 -10.68
CA ASP A 97 7.57 20.71 -11.98
C ASP A 97 8.20 22.10 -11.87
N GLU A 98 7.99 22.79 -10.76
CA GLU A 98 8.50 24.15 -10.45
C GLU A 98 7.99 25.25 -11.40
N ILE A 99 6.89 24.98 -12.11
CA ILE A 99 6.24 25.94 -12.99
C ILE A 99 5.25 26.77 -12.16
N LEU A 100 5.63 27.97 -11.74
CA LEU A 100 4.81 28.80 -10.82
C LEU A 100 3.38 29.08 -11.32
N THR A 101 3.20 29.17 -12.63
CA THR A 101 1.88 29.42 -13.26
C THR A 101 0.96 28.20 -13.24
N ASP A 102 1.46 27.01 -12.91
CA ASP A 102 0.70 25.76 -12.88
C ASP A 102 0.81 25.08 -11.51
N TYR A 103 -0.33 24.81 -10.87
CA TYR A 103 -0.42 24.27 -9.50
C TYR A 103 0.55 24.94 -8.49
N HIS A 104 0.83 26.24 -8.66
CA HIS A 104 1.79 27.00 -7.85
C HIS A 104 3.20 26.36 -7.79
N GLY A 105 3.66 25.77 -8.90
CA GLY A 105 4.95 25.08 -8.97
C GLY A 105 4.97 23.65 -8.44
N LYS A 106 3.83 23.13 -7.97
CA LYS A 106 3.73 21.81 -7.34
C LYS A 106 3.25 20.70 -8.28
N GLY A 107 3.20 20.95 -9.58
CA GLY A 107 2.94 19.91 -10.58
C GLY A 107 3.91 18.73 -10.42
N VAL A 108 3.49 17.56 -10.91
CA VAL A 108 4.25 16.30 -10.88
C VAL A 108 4.33 15.65 -12.26
N SER A 109 4.13 16.42 -13.33
CA SER A 109 4.15 15.92 -14.71
C SER A 109 5.51 15.32 -15.08
N LYS A 110 6.62 15.91 -14.63
CA LYS A 110 7.98 15.36 -14.81
C LYS A 110 8.12 13.98 -14.19
N ALA A 111 7.66 13.79 -12.95
CA ALA A 111 7.72 12.51 -12.26
C ALA A 111 6.85 11.44 -12.97
N ILE A 112 5.68 11.84 -13.47
CA ILE A 112 4.78 10.95 -14.25
C ILE A 112 5.44 10.53 -15.56
N SER A 113 6.04 11.47 -16.31
CA SER A 113 6.79 11.17 -17.52
C SER A 113 7.98 10.24 -17.24
N ASN A 114 8.72 10.46 -16.15
CA ASN A 114 9.80 9.55 -15.76
C ASN A 114 9.29 8.12 -15.55
N ILE A 115 8.12 7.93 -14.92
CA ILE A 115 7.53 6.59 -14.79
C ILE A 115 7.14 6.02 -16.15
N ASN A 116 6.31 6.74 -16.90
CA ASN A 116 5.67 6.21 -18.11
C ASN A 116 6.66 5.99 -19.26
N ASP A 117 7.61 6.91 -19.43
CA ASP A 117 8.46 6.97 -20.61
C ASP A 117 9.82 6.29 -20.39
N ILE A 118 10.25 6.13 -19.12
CA ILE A 118 11.59 5.62 -18.77
C ILE A 118 11.51 4.39 -17.87
N ILE A 119 11.02 4.53 -16.64
CA ILE A 119 11.12 3.47 -15.63
C ILE A 119 10.27 2.26 -16.01
N ALA A 120 9.02 2.47 -16.43
CA ALA A 120 8.10 1.40 -16.80
C ALA A 120 8.63 0.55 -17.98
N PRO A 121 9.04 1.14 -19.12
CA PRO A 121 9.66 0.38 -20.21
C PRO A 121 10.88 -0.44 -19.77
N GLU A 122 11.77 0.13 -18.95
CA GLU A 122 12.98 -0.57 -18.48
C GLU A 122 12.66 -1.72 -17.52
N LEU A 123 11.72 -1.53 -16.58
CA LEU A 123 11.27 -2.60 -15.68
C LEU A 123 10.61 -3.76 -16.41
N LEU A 124 9.75 -3.46 -17.40
CA LEU A 124 9.04 -4.49 -18.17
C LEU A 124 10.01 -5.36 -18.98
N LYS A 125 11.14 -4.80 -19.47
CA LYS A 125 12.20 -5.54 -20.17
C LYS A 125 12.94 -6.54 -19.27
N LYS A 126 13.01 -6.30 -17.96
CA LYS A 126 13.71 -7.19 -17.00
C LYS A 126 12.92 -8.44 -16.63
N GLU A 127 11.61 -8.49 -16.93
CA GLU A 127 10.73 -9.63 -16.65
C GLU A 127 10.70 -10.07 -15.16
N PHE A 128 10.81 -9.11 -14.24
CA PHE A 128 11.23 -9.28 -12.84
C PHE A 128 10.47 -10.13 -11.81
N ASP A 129 9.33 -10.78 -11.97
CA ASP A 129 8.48 -11.23 -10.84
C ASP A 129 8.19 -10.21 -9.71
N VAL A 130 6.91 -9.81 -9.57
CA VAL A 130 6.44 -8.86 -8.54
C VAL A 130 6.72 -9.27 -7.08
N THR A 131 7.14 -10.50 -6.79
CA THR A 131 7.58 -10.89 -5.44
C THR A 131 9.03 -10.50 -5.11
N GLN A 132 9.82 -10.11 -6.11
CA GLN A 132 11.24 -9.73 -6.00
C GLN A 132 11.37 -8.24 -5.64
N GLN A 133 10.77 -7.83 -4.51
CA GLN A 133 10.68 -6.42 -4.12
C GLN A 133 12.06 -5.75 -4.04
N ARG A 134 13.04 -6.43 -3.43
CA ARG A 134 14.38 -5.89 -3.21
C ARG A 134 15.09 -5.64 -4.54
N GLU A 135 15.05 -6.63 -5.44
CA GLU A 135 15.70 -6.58 -6.74
C GLU A 135 15.08 -5.51 -7.65
N ILE A 136 13.76 -5.35 -7.60
CA ILE A 136 13.05 -4.30 -8.33
C ILE A 136 13.40 -2.91 -7.79
N ASP A 137 13.42 -2.73 -6.46
CA ASP A 137 13.77 -1.46 -5.84
C ASP A 137 15.24 -1.09 -6.09
N GLU A 138 16.17 -2.05 -5.94
CA GLU A 138 17.59 -1.89 -6.27
C GLU A 138 17.79 -1.50 -7.73
N PHE A 139 17.10 -2.17 -8.65
CA PHE A 139 17.16 -1.81 -10.07
C PHE A 139 16.66 -0.39 -10.33
N MET A 140 15.58 0.06 -9.69
CA MET A 140 15.09 1.44 -9.86
C MET A 140 16.06 2.47 -9.29
N MET A 141 16.70 2.17 -8.15
CA MET A 141 17.73 3.03 -7.54
C MET A 141 18.98 3.11 -8.43
N GLU A 142 19.45 1.97 -8.96
CA GLU A 142 20.56 1.93 -9.92
C GLU A 142 20.23 2.66 -11.21
N LEU A 143 18.99 2.48 -11.70
CA LEU A 143 18.53 3.16 -12.90
C LEU A 143 18.60 4.67 -12.67
N ASP A 144 18.03 5.20 -11.57
CA ASP A 144 18.12 6.62 -11.19
C ASP A 144 19.57 7.11 -11.06
N GLY A 145 20.41 6.33 -10.39
CA GLY A 145 21.85 6.58 -10.27
C GLY A 145 22.24 7.74 -9.35
N THR A 146 21.28 8.35 -8.64
CA THR A 146 21.57 9.41 -7.65
C THR A 146 21.31 8.92 -6.22
N PRO A 147 22.12 9.36 -5.24
CA PRO A 147 21.98 8.89 -3.85
C PRO A 147 20.68 9.33 -3.17
N ASN A 148 20.02 10.37 -3.68
CA ASN A 148 18.79 10.96 -3.12
C ASN A 148 17.58 10.84 -4.06
N LEU A 149 17.67 10.01 -5.11
CA LEU A 149 16.58 9.79 -6.08
C LEU A 149 16.12 11.07 -6.79
N SER A 150 17.02 12.05 -6.98
CA SER A 150 16.70 13.36 -7.53
C SER A 150 16.49 13.36 -9.04
N ARG A 151 16.98 12.34 -9.76
CA ARG A 151 16.86 12.29 -11.23
C ARG A 151 15.44 11.95 -11.67
N PHE A 152 14.86 10.92 -11.07
CA PHE A 152 13.49 10.50 -11.36
C PHE A 152 12.46 11.06 -10.38
N GLY A 153 12.90 11.40 -9.18
CA GLY A 153 12.05 11.77 -8.06
C GLY A 153 11.73 10.57 -7.18
N ALA A 154 11.90 10.74 -5.87
CA ALA A 154 11.53 9.75 -4.87
C ALA A 154 10.04 9.37 -4.97
N ASN A 155 9.19 10.32 -5.35
CA ASN A 155 7.76 10.10 -5.61
C ASN A 155 7.51 9.17 -6.81
N ALA A 156 8.35 9.20 -7.84
CA ALA A 156 8.21 8.28 -8.97
C ALA A 156 8.53 6.83 -8.55
N ILE A 157 9.69 6.65 -7.92
CA ILE A 157 10.21 5.34 -7.52
C ILE A 157 9.32 4.70 -6.44
N LEU A 158 8.92 5.49 -5.43
CA LEU A 158 8.05 5.01 -4.36
C LEU A 158 6.68 4.55 -4.89
N GLY A 159 6.11 5.25 -5.87
CA GLY A 159 4.83 4.87 -6.47
C GLY A 159 4.86 3.47 -7.09
N ILE A 160 5.93 3.16 -7.84
CA ILE A 160 6.14 1.84 -8.42
C ILE A 160 6.43 0.81 -7.33
N SER A 161 7.32 1.12 -6.39
CA SER A 161 7.68 0.23 -5.28
C SER A 161 6.46 -0.25 -4.47
N LEU A 162 5.56 0.68 -4.14
CA LEU A 162 4.32 0.37 -3.40
C LEU A 162 3.34 -0.50 -4.21
N VAL A 163 3.16 -0.21 -5.51
CA VAL A 163 2.22 -0.97 -6.32
C VAL A 163 2.73 -2.38 -6.62
N VAL A 164 4.06 -2.55 -6.77
CA VAL A 164 4.73 -3.84 -6.86
C VAL A 164 4.52 -4.65 -5.59
N CYS A 165 4.70 -4.04 -4.41
CA CYS A 165 4.46 -4.71 -3.12
C CYS A 165 3.00 -5.22 -3.00
N LYS A 166 2.01 -4.41 -3.43
CA LYS A 166 0.61 -4.84 -3.48
C LYS A 166 0.38 -6.03 -4.41
N ALA A 167 0.98 -5.99 -5.60
CA ALA A 167 0.90 -7.11 -6.55
C ALA A 167 1.63 -8.36 -6.04
N GLY A 168 2.77 -8.20 -5.36
CA GLY A 168 3.53 -9.27 -4.71
C GLY A 168 2.73 -9.98 -3.62
N ALA A 169 2.01 -9.22 -2.78
CA ALA A 169 1.12 -9.78 -1.76
C ALA A 169 0.01 -10.64 -2.39
N ALA A 170 -0.65 -10.10 -3.43
CA ALA A 170 -1.70 -10.82 -4.16
C ALA A 170 -1.17 -12.09 -4.84
N LYS A 171 0.02 -12.02 -5.43
CA LYS A 171 0.67 -13.19 -6.06
C LYS A 171 1.02 -14.28 -5.06
N ARG A 172 1.39 -13.90 -3.83
CA ARG A 172 1.63 -14.84 -2.73
C ARG A 172 0.35 -15.35 -2.07
N GLY A 173 -0.82 -14.80 -2.42
CA GLY A 173 -2.10 -15.17 -1.81
C GLY A 173 -2.20 -14.78 -0.34
N VAL A 174 -1.49 -13.73 0.09
CA VAL A 174 -1.48 -13.25 1.49
C VAL A 174 -1.92 -11.79 1.59
N PRO A 175 -2.45 -11.35 2.74
CA PRO A 175 -2.71 -9.93 2.99
C PRO A 175 -1.42 -9.08 2.90
N LEU A 176 -1.56 -7.82 2.49
CA LEU A 176 -0.44 -6.89 2.31
C LEU A 176 0.47 -6.77 3.56
N TYR A 177 -0.12 -6.62 4.75
CA TYR A 177 0.65 -6.51 5.99
C TYR A 177 1.52 -7.75 6.25
N LYS A 178 1.04 -8.93 5.86
CA LYS A 178 1.79 -10.19 6.04
C LYS A 178 2.91 -10.27 5.02
N HIS A 179 2.68 -9.83 3.78
CA HIS A 179 3.73 -9.75 2.79
C HIS A 179 4.85 -8.79 3.21
N ILE A 180 4.51 -7.60 3.71
CA ILE A 180 5.48 -6.63 4.23
C ILE A 180 6.26 -7.22 5.41
N ALA A 181 5.58 -7.90 6.34
CA ALA A 181 6.25 -8.56 7.45
C ALA A 181 7.24 -9.62 6.98
N ASP A 182 6.88 -10.44 5.98
CA ASP A 182 7.77 -11.45 5.43
C ASP A 182 8.97 -10.81 4.69
N LEU A 183 8.77 -9.71 3.97
CA LEU A 183 9.86 -8.94 3.33
C LEU A 183 10.84 -8.37 4.36
N ALA A 184 10.33 -7.92 5.52
CA ALA A 184 11.11 -7.39 6.62
C ALA A 184 11.73 -8.47 7.53
N GLY A 185 11.42 -9.75 7.32
CA GLY A 185 11.86 -10.84 8.20
C GLY A 185 11.14 -10.88 9.55
N ASN A 186 9.99 -10.21 9.68
CA ASN A 186 9.20 -10.17 10.90
C ASN A 186 8.30 -11.41 11.02
N THR A 187 8.53 -12.22 12.05
CA THR A 187 7.72 -13.41 12.35
C THR A 187 6.46 -13.08 13.16
N THR A 188 6.53 -12.03 13.99
CA THR A 188 5.45 -11.63 14.89
C THR A 188 4.83 -10.33 14.39
N LEU A 189 3.51 -10.32 14.26
CA LEU A 189 2.73 -9.13 13.90
C LEU A 189 2.24 -8.44 15.16
N ILE A 190 2.36 -7.11 15.20
CA ILE A 190 1.98 -6.28 16.34
C ILE A 190 1.06 -5.18 15.82
N LEU A 191 -0.08 -4.97 16.47
CA LEU A 191 -0.89 -3.80 16.25
C LEU A 191 -0.29 -2.62 17.04
N PRO A 192 -0.02 -1.47 16.41
CA PRO A 192 0.63 -0.36 17.07
C PRO A 192 -0.33 0.38 18.01
N VAL A 193 0.23 1.08 19.00
CA VAL A 193 -0.50 2.12 19.71
C VAL A 193 -0.68 3.31 18.76
N PRO A 194 -1.91 3.73 18.45
CA PRO A 194 -2.12 4.89 17.60
C PRO A 194 -1.74 6.17 18.34
N ALA A 195 -0.93 7.02 17.70
CA ALA A 195 -0.67 8.38 18.15
C ALA A 195 -1.60 9.35 17.41
N PHE A 196 -2.65 9.82 18.09
CA PHE A 196 -3.62 10.74 17.50
C PHE A 196 -3.15 12.17 17.69
N ASN A 197 -2.78 12.86 16.61
CA ASN A 197 -2.61 14.30 16.66
C ASN A 197 -3.97 14.98 16.85
N VAL A 198 -4.13 15.73 17.96
CA VAL A 198 -5.42 16.34 18.34
C VAL A 198 -5.39 17.86 18.36
N ILE A 199 -4.21 18.48 18.51
CA ILE A 199 -4.03 19.93 18.46
C ILE A 199 -2.80 20.24 17.61
N ASN A 200 -2.97 21.13 16.62
CA ASN A 200 -1.88 21.63 15.81
C ASN A 200 -1.38 22.98 16.33
N GLY A 201 -0.06 23.15 16.29
CA GLY A 201 0.65 24.41 16.43
C GLY A 201 1.73 24.54 15.35
N GLY A 202 2.68 25.43 15.56
CA GLY A 202 3.79 25.69 14.66
C GLY A 202 3.32 26.05 13.25
N SER A 203 4.09 25.65 12.23
CA SER A 203 3.77 25.93 10.82
C SER A 203 2.47 25.27 10.33
N HIS A 204 1.91 24.31 11.09
CA HIS A 204 0.65 23.65 10.75
C HIS A 204 -0.58 24.38 11.33
N ALA A 205 -0.40 25.44 12.12
CA ALA A 205 -1.50 26.25 12.62
C ALA A 205 -1.18 27.76 12.56
N GLY A 206 -2.17 28.57 12.19
CA GLY A 206 -2.08 30.04 12.25
C GLY A 206 -2.18 30.60 13.67
N ASN A 207 -1.63 29.91 14.67
CA ASN A 207 -1.74 30.27 16.09
C ASN A 207 -0.36 30.49 16.73
N LYS A 208 -0.34 30.91 18.00
CA LYS A 208 0.90 31.24 18.73
C LYS A 208 1.60 30.01 19.35
N LEU A 209 1.09 28.80 19.17
CA LEU A 209 1.72 27.61 19.73
C LEU A 209 2.99 27.31 18.94
N ALA A 210 4.13 27.23 19.62
CA ALA A 210 5.40 26.90 18.97
C ALA A 210 5.52 25.41 18.62
N MET A 211 4.96 24.52 19.45
CA MET A 211 5.01 23.07 19.21
C MET A 211 4.03 22.67 18.11
N GLN A 212 4.49 21.81 17.20
CA GLN A 212 3.75 21.49 15.97
C GLN A 212 2.55 20.58 16.21
N GLU A 213 2.71 19.54 17.03
CA GLU A 213 1.70 18.48 17.18
C GLU A 213 1.61 18.07 18.64
N PHE A 214 0.39 18.04 19.16
CA PHE A 214 0.08 17.49 20.48
C PHE A 214 -0.74 16.23 20.28
N MET A 215 -0.16 15.10 20.68
CA MET A 215 -0.73 13.79 20.44
C MET A 215 -1.26 13.15 21.72
N ILE A 216 -2.32 12.35 21.58
CA ILE A 216 -2.78 11.42 22.62
C ILE A 216 -2.49 9.98 22.19
N LEU A 217 -2.01 9.18 23.14
CA LEU A 217 -1.66 7.78 22.93
C LEU A 217 -2.43 6.93 23.96
N PRO A 218 -3.40 6.10 23.54
CA PRO A 218 -4.19 5.26 24.44
C PRO A 218 -3.43 3.99 24.83
N THR A 219 -2.34 4.13 25.57
CA THR A 219 -1.45 3.01 25.97
C THR A 219 -2.10 2.02 26.93
N GLY A 220 -3.20 2.39 27.59
CA GLY A 220 -3.99 1.52 28.46
C GLY A 220 -5.04 0.66 27.75
N ALA A 221 -5.20 0.80 26.43
CA ALA A 221 -6.15 -0.01 25.66
C ALA A 221 -5.67 -1.47 25.53
N THR A 222 -6.60 -2.41 25.62
CA THR A 222 -6.36 -3.85 25.48
C THR A 222 -6.45 -4.35 24.04
N SER A 223 -6.94 -3.49 23.12
CA SER A 223 -7.02 -3.78 21.68
C SER A 223 -6.91 -2.51 20.85
N PHE A 224 -6.57 -2.65 19.57
CA PHE A 224 -6.56 -1.52 18.64
C PHE A 224 -7.94 -0.88 18.49
N THR A 225 -9.02 -1.68 18.48
CA THR A 225 -10.39 -1.18 18.43
C THR A 225 -10.73 -0.32 19.64
N GLU A 226 -10.32 -0.75 20.84
CA GLU A 226 -10.48 0.05 22.05
C GLU A 226 -9.63 1.32 22.02
N ALA A 227 -8.39 1.25 21.54
CA ALA A 227 -7.52 2.40 21.35
C ALA A 227 -8.16 3.46 20.42
N MET A 228 -8.78 3.01 19.32
CA MET A 228 -9.52 3.89 18.41
C MET A 228 -10.74 4.53 19.08
N LYS A 229 -11.49 3.78 19.89
CA LYS A 229 -12.62 4.30 20.66
C LYS A 229 -12.16 5.38 21.65
N MET A 230 -11.13 5.09 22.45
CA MET A 230 -10.55 6.03 23.41
C MET A 230 -10.08 7.33 22.73
N GLY A 231 -9.37 7.21 21.59
CA GLY A 231 -8.91 8.36 20.82
C GLY A 231 -10.06 9.20 20.27
N SER A 232 -11.08 8.55 19.68
CA SER A 232 -12.26 9.22 19.10
C SER A 232 -13.08 9.96 20.14
N GLU A 233 -13.44 9.30 21.25
CA GLU A 233 -14.22 9.93 22.33
C GLU A 233 -13.46 11.12 22.95
N THR A 234 -12.17 10.95 23.20
CA THR A 234 -11.30 12.02 23.71
C THR A 234 -11.24 13.21 22.75
N TYR A 235 -11.10 12.95 21.45
CA TYR A 235 -11.11 14.00 20.43
C TYR A 235 -12.42 14.80 20.42
N HIS A 236 -13.57 14.11 20.44
CA HIS A 236 -14.88 14.78 20.42
C HIS A 236 -15.14 15.58 21.69
N HIS A 237 -14.73 15.07 22.86
CA HIS A 237 -14.80 15.83 24.11
C HIS A 237 -13.88 17.06 24.07
N LEU A 238 -12.65 16.92 23.59
CA LEU A 238 -11.71 18.03 23.45
C LEU A 238 -12.26 19.12 22.52
N LYS A 239 -12.91 18.75 21.41
CA LYS A 239 -13.59 19.68 20.50
C LYS A 239 -14.64 20.52 21.21
N ASN A 240 -15.47 19.89 22.04
CA ASN A 240 -16.50 20.59 22.79
C ASN A 240 -15.89 21.54 23.85
N VAL A 241 -14.82 21.12 24.53
CA VAL A 241 -14.11 21.96 25.50
C VAL A 241 -13.50 23.19 24.82
N ILE A 242 -12.86 23.03 23.66
CA ILE A 242 -12.26 24.15 22.91
C ILE A 242 -13.33 25.13 22.45
N LYS A 243 -14.46 24.63 21.92
CA LYS A 243 -15.59 25.46 21.50
C LYS A 243 -16.19 26.26 22.67
N ALA A 244 -16.38 25.61 23.83
CA ALA A 244 -16.96 26.26 25.01
C ALA A 244 -16.05 27.34 25.60
N LYS A 245 -14.73 27.17 25.52
CA LYS A 245 -13.76 28.13 26.06
C LYS A 245 -13.48 29.33 25.14
N SER A 246 -14.18 29.45 24.00
CA SER A 246 -13.91 30.47 22.96
C SER A 246 -12.44 30.53 22.55
N ALA A 247 -11.72 29.42 22.68
CA ALA A 247 -10.31 29.28 22.30
C ALA A 247 -10.22 29.04 20.78
N VAL A 248 -10.87 29.90 19.99
CA VAL A 248 -10.98 29.82 18.52
C VAL A 248 -9.60 29.81 17.84
N ALA A 249 -8.56 30.26 18.55
CA ALA A 249 -7.18 30.20 18.10
C ALA A 249 -6.57 28.77 18.11
N LEU A 250 -7.12 27.82 18.87
CA LEU A 250 -6.65 26.43 18.85
C LEU A 250 -7.28 25.70 17.66
N ARG A 251 -6.47 25.41 16.64
CA ARG A 251 -6.89 24.58 15.52
C ARG A 251 -6.69 23.11 15.88
N MET A 252 -7.79 22.41 16.09
CA MET A 252 -7.77 20.95 16.11
C MET A 252 -7.47 20.41 14.71
N VAL A 253 -6.87 19.23 14.63
CA VAL A 253 -6.88 18.43 13.40
C VAL A 253 -8.34 18.16 13.07
N VAL A 254 -8.82 18.58 11.89
CA VAL A 254 -10.20 18.32 11.49
C VAL A 254 -10.33 16.85 11.11
N LEU A 255 -11.07 16.07 11.88
CA LEU A 255 -11.69 14.84 11.38
C LEU A 255 -12.86 15.31 10.53
N GLU A 256 -12.77 15.23 9.20
CA GLU A 256 -13.90 15.62 8.36
C GLU A 256 -15.14 14.78 8.70
N PRO A 257 -16.27 15.39 9.11
CA PRO A 257 -17.55 14.73 9.04
C PRO A 257 -18.06 14.78 7.60
N TYR A 258 -18.68 13.69 7.12
CA TYR A 258 -19.49 13.67 5.89
C TYR A 258 -20.79 14.47 6.09
N ASN A 259 -20.72 15.78 6.31
CA ASN A 259 -21.91 16.64 6.34
C ASN A 259 -21.73 17.84 5.40
N ARG A 260 -22.65 17.92 4.43
CA ARG A 260 -22.86 19.05 3.53
C ARG A 260 -23.38 20.24 4.34
N GLU A 261 -22.53 21.23 4.59
CA GLU A 261 -22.93 22.65 4.60
C GLU A 261 -21.79 23.51 4.05
N PRO A 262 -22.13 24.62 3.39
CA PRO A 262 -21.18 25.39 2.59
C PRO A 262 -20.42 26.41 3.46
N ASP A 263 -19.24 26.74 2.97
CA ASP A 263 -18.41 27.88 3.35
C ASP A 263 -17.28 27.60 4.36
N ASN A 264 -16.08 27.52 3.80
CA ASN A 264 -14.75 27.31 4.40
C ASN A 264 -14.37 25.86 4.72
N ILE A 265 -14.32 25.02 3.68
CA ILE A 265 -13.69 23.71 3.71
C ILE A 265 -12.16 23.90 3.82
N THR A 266 -11.60 23.56 4.97
CA THR A 266 -10.15 23.31 5.11
C THR A 266 -9.98 21.80 5.26
N TYR A 267 -9.41 21.17 4.24
CA TYR A 267 -9.16 19.73 4.24
C TYR A 267 -8.21 19.35 5.38
N GLY A 268 -8.67 18.48 6.28
CA GLY A 268 -7.88 17.95 7.39
C GLY A 268 -7.75 16.44 7.27
N CYS A 269 -6.53 15.94 7.16
CA CYS A 269 -6.25 14.51 7.17
C CYS A 269 -6.00 14.06 8.61
N LEU A 270 -6.72 13.03 9.08
CA LEU A 270 -6.28 12.29 10.27
C LEU A 270 -5.05 11.47 9.88
N HIS A 271 -3.86 11.98 10.21
CA HIS A 271 -2.63 11.19 10.12
C HIS A 271 -2.63 10.17 11.25
N ILE A 272 -3.23 9.00 11.02
CA ILE A 272 -2.87 7.80 11.78
C ILE A 272 -1.53 7.33 11.21
N TYR A 273 -0.44 7.59 11.93
CA TYR A 273 0.87 7.04 11.58
C TYR A 273 0.86 5.53 11.79
N ASN A 274 0.34 4.79 10.81
CA ASN A 274 0.53 3.37 10.68
C ASN A 274 0.83 3.07 9.20
N THR A 275 2.10 2.78 8.91
CA THR A 275 2.62 2.19 7.67
C THR A 275 1.71 2.30 6.43
N GLY A 276 1.80 3.44 5.72
CA GLY A 276 1.61 3.49 4.27
C GLY A 276 0.20 3.38 3.68
N ASN A 277 -0.89 3.44 4.45
CA ASN A 277 -2.24 3.55 3.87
C ASN A 277 -3.05 4.68 4.52
N SER A 278 -3.41 5.68 3.72
CA SER A 278 -4.56 6.54 4.00
C SER A 278 -5.83 5.67 3.94
N VAL A 279 -6.44 5.39 5.09
CA VAL A 279 -7.68 4.61 5.19
C VAL A 279 -8.85 5.56 4.94
N PHE A 280 -9.38 5.57 3.72
CA PHE A 280 -10.72 6.10 3.46
C PHE A 280 -11.75 5.07 3.91
N TRP A 281 -12.51 5.38 4.97
CA TRP A 281 -13.65 4.57 5.39
C TRP A 281 -14.87 4.91 4.52
N LYS A 282 -15.41 3.92 3.81
CA LYS A 282 -16.76 3.97 3.24
C LYS A 282 -17.64 3.06 4.08
N SER A 283 -18.59 3.62 4.82
CA SER A 283 -19.60 2.84 5.56
C SER A 283 -20.36 1.94 4.59
N PRO A 284 -20.45 0.62 4.83
CA PRO A 284 -21.43 -0.22 4.16
C PRO A 284 -22.79 -0.03 4.85
N LYS A 285 -23.63 0.80 4.22
CA LYS A 285 -25.05 1.10 4.53
C LYS A 285 -25.33 1.65 5.93
#